data_AF-A0A453KP38-F1
#
_entry.id   AF-A0A453KP38-F1
#
_cell.length_a   1.000
_cell.length_b   1.000
_cell.length_c   1.000
_cell.angle_alpha   90.00
_cell.angle_beta   90.00
_cell.angle_gamma   90.00
#
_symmetry.space_group_name_H-M   'P 1'
#
loop_
_entity.id
_entity.type
_entity.pdbx_description
1 polymer ?
#
loop_
_entity_poly.entity_id
_entity_poly.type
_entity_poly.pdbx_seq_one_letter_code
_entity_poly.pdbx_strand_id
1 'polypeptide(L)'
;KTEDLWAVLEKETGEPVKDLMTTWTKQKGYPVINAKIKGDDIEIEQAQFLLDGSSGSGMWIVPITSGCGAYDTQKKFLLKLKRDKMVIGSQCGDRKKGGNFWTKLNINGTGFYRVKYDDELAAALQNALETKKLSLMDKIGTVDDLYALSIARQQTFASLLRLLYGYRGEADYSVLSHINTVTTSIAKVSADATPALAGDIKQLLIKILLSPAE
;
A
#
# COMPACT_ATOMS: atom_id res chain seq x y z
N LYS A 1 -3.72 -28.54 -14.17
CA LYS A 1 -4.80 -28.84 -13.19
C LYS A 1 -5.67 -27.62 -12.82
N THR A 2 -5.29 -26.37 -13.17
CA THR A 2 -6.11 -25.16 -12.89
C THR A 2 -6.86 -24.60 -14.10
N GLU A 3 -6.58 -25.09 -15.32
CA GLU A 3 -7.14 -24.51 -16.56
C GLU A 3 -8.66 -24.66 -16.67
N ASP A 4 -9.23 -25.77 -16.18
CA ASP A 4 -10.67 -26.04 -16.27
C ASP A 4 -11.49 -25.04 -15.44
N LEU A 5 -10.99 -24.67 -14.26
CA LEU A 5 -11.63 -23.66 -13.39
C LEU A 5 -11.69 -22.29 -14.09
N TRP A 6 -10.58 -21.87 -14.71
CA TRP A 6 -10.51 -20.58 -15.38
C TRP A 6 -11.38 -20.53 -16.63
N ALA A 7 -11.46 -21.64 -17.39
CA ALA A 7 -12.33 -21.74 -18.55
C ALA A 7 -13.82 -21.61 -18.18
N VAL A 8 -14.25 -22.21 -17.06
CA VAL A 8 -15.62 -22.06 -16.57
C VAL A 8 -15.89 -20.62 -16.14
N LEU A 9 -15.01 -19.99 -15.37
CA LEU A 9 -15.21 -18.61 -14.92
C LEU A 9 -15.22 -17.60 -16.08
N GLU A 10 -14.34 -17.77 -17.06
CA GLU A 10 -14.30 -16.94 -18.27
C GLU A 10 -15.59 -17.09 -19.10
N LYS A 11 -16.11 -18.32 -19.23
CA LYS A 11 -17.39 -18.58 -19.92
C LYS A 11 -18.58 -17.90 -19.23
N GLU A 12 -18.66 -17.96 -17.90
CA GLU A 12 -19.79 -17.40 -17.14
C GLU A 12 -19.73 -15.87 -17.02
N THR A 13 -18.52 -15.29 -16.98
CA THR A 13 -18.34 -13.84 -16.79
C THR A 13 -18.17 -13.05 -18.08
N GLY A 14 -17.66 -13.69 -19.15
CA GLY A 14 -17.23 -13.01 -20.37
C GLY A 14 -15.94 -12.19 -20.21
N GLU A 15 -15.31 -12.23 -19.03
CA GLU A 15 -14.07 -11.53 -18.72
C GLU A 15 -12.85 -12.44 -18.99
N PRO A 16 -11.67 -11.89 -19.34
CA PRO A 16 -10.46 -12.66 -19.66
C PRO A 16 -9.78 -13.23 -18.40
N VAL A 17 -10.53 -14.00 -17.61
CA VAL A 17 -10.10 -14.57 -16.32
C VAL A 17 -8.94 -15.54 -16.51
N LYS A 18 -8.92 -16.30 -17.61
CA LYS A 18 -7.87 -17.28 -17.87
C LYS A 18 -6.51 -16.63 -18.08
N ASP A 19 -6.43 -15.61 -18.92
CA ASP A 19 -5.19 -14.87 -19.15
C ASP A 19 -4.68 -14.25 -17.85
N LEU A 20 -5.61 -13.66 -17.09
CA LEU A 20 -5.30 -13.09 -15.78
C LEU A 20 -4.72 -14.14 -14.84
N MET A 21 -5.46 -15.20 -14.55
CA MET A 21 -5.09 -16.21 -13.55
C MET A 21 -3.88 -17.05 -13.98
N THR A 22 -3.61 -17.15 -15.27
CA THR A 22 -2.35 -17.73 -15.78
C THR A 22 -1.15 -16.94 -15.25
N THR A 23 -1.20 -15.60 -15.28
CA THR A 23 -0.12 -14.78 -14.71
C THR A 23 0.00 -14.93 -13.19
N TRP A 24 -1.08 -15.22 -12.47
CA TRP A 24 -1.01 -15.36 -10.99
C TRP A 24 -0.58 -16.75 -10.51
N THR A 25 -0.82 -17.80 -11.29
CA THR A 25 -0.62 -19.19 -10.83
C THR A 25 0.60 -19.89 -11.42
N LYS A 26 1.20 -19.36 -12.50
CA LYS A 26 2.32 -20.00 -13.22
C LYS A 26 3.69 -19.42 -12.89
N GLN A 27 3.76 -18.34 -12.11
CA GLN A 27 5.02 -17.73 -11.68
C GLN A 27 5.02 -17.50 -10.17
N LYS A 28 6.21 -17.38 -9.59
CA LYS A 28 6.39 -17.15 -8.14
C LYS A 28 6.31 -15.66 -7.81
N GLY A 29 5.87 -15.36 -6.60
CA GLY A 29 5.80 -14.00 -6.07
C GLY A 29 4.55 -13.26 -6.51
N TYR A 30 4.58 -11.93 -6.37
CA TYR A 30 3.48 -11.02 -6.66
C TYR A 30 4.02 -9.64 -7.02
N PRO A 31 3.21 -8.75 -7.63
CA PRO A 31 3.68 -7.43 -8.03
C PRO A 31 3.67 -6.42 -6.87
N VAL A 32 4.58 -5.46 -6.96
CA VAL A 32 4.45 -4.12 -6.37
C VAL A 32 4.05 -3.14 -7.46
N ILE A 33 3.06 -2.30 -7.18
CA ILE A 33 2.59 -1.22 -8.06
C ILE A 33 3.22 0.08 -7.59
N ASN A 34 4.09 0.66 -8.41
CA ASN A 34 4.65 1.99 -8.21
C ASN A 34 3.66 3.02 -8.74
N ALA A 35 3.04 3.79 -7.86
CA ALA A 35 2.11 4.87 -8.19
C ALA A 35 2.82 6.21 -8.08
N LYS A 36 2.82 6.98 -9.15
CA LYS A 36 3.38 8.34 -9.21
C LYS A 36 2.37 9.32 -9.76
N ILE A 37 2.23 10.46 -9.10
CA ILE A 37 1.32 11.50 -9.55
C ILE A 37 1.98 12.33 -10.67
N LYS A 38 1.25 12.61 -11.75
CA LYS A 38 1.74 13.37 -12.89
C LYS A 38 0.64 14.14 -13.59
N GLY A 39 0.66 15.47 -13.50
CA GLY A 39 -0.48 16.27 -13.93
C GLY A 39 -1.70 15.87 -13.11
N ASP A 40 -2.84 15.58 -13.74
CA ASP A 40 -4.05 15.11 -13.04
C ASP A 40 -4.19 13.57 -13.02
N ASP A 41 -3.18 12.84 -13.52
CA ASP A 41 -3.18 11.38 -13.63
C ASP A 41 -2.22 10.72 -12.65
N ILE A 42 -2.41 9.42 -12.41
CA ILE A 42 -1.40 8.56 -11.78
C ILE A 42 -0.75 7.68 -12.84
N GLU A 43 0.56 7.81 -13.00
CA GLU A 43 1.38 6.81 -13.69
C GLU A 43 1.59 5.62 -12.75
N ILE A 44 1.19 4.44 -13.22
CA ILE A 44 1.33 3.17 -12.51
C ILE A 44 2.33 2.28 -13.24
N GLU A 45 3.27 1.70 -12.49
CA GLU A 45 4.25 0.75 -13.03
C GLU A 45 4.38 -0.48 -12.13
N GLN A 46 4.17 -1.67 -12.68
CA GLN A 46 4.34 -2.92 -11.96
C GLN A 46 5.78 -3.44 -12.04
N ALA A 47 6.22 -4.03 -10.94
CA ALA A 47 7.45 -4.81 -10.87
C ALA A 47 7.23 -6.03 -9.94
N GLN A 48 7.99 -7.10 -10.11
CA GLN A 48 7.96 -8.22 -9.16
C GLN A 48 8.52 -7.78 -7.80
N PHE A 49 7.74 -7.99 -6.74
CA PHE A 49 8.17 -7.70 -5.38
C PHE A 49 8.97 -8.87 -4.80
N LEU A 50 10.19 -8.59 -4.37
CA LEU A 50 11.10 -9.54 -3.71
C LEU A 50 11.62 -8.90 -2.42
N LEU A 51 11.55 -9.64 -1.31
CA LEU A 51 11.87 -9.12 0.01
C LEU A 51 13.37 -8.79 0.18
N ASP A 52 14.23 -9.41 -0.61
CA ASP A 52 15.66 -9.10 -0.66
C ASP A 52 15.97 -7.80 -1.41
N GLY A 53 14.97 -7.17 -2.03
CA GLY A 53 15.11 -5.94 -2.82
C GLY A 53 15.70 -6.15 -4.21
N SER A 54 15.91 -7.40 -4.65
CA SER A 54 16.35 -7.69 -6.01
C SER A 54 15.25 -7.41 -7.04
N SER A 55 15.65 -7.26 -8.30
CA SER A 55 14.72 -7.04 -9.40
C SER A 55 14.34 -8.38 -10.05
N GLY A 56 13.04 -8.64 -10.16
CA GLY A 56 12.50 -9.78 -10.90
C GLY A 56 11.90 -9.37 -12.24
N SER A 57 11.74 -10.34 -13.14
CA SER A 57 11.13 -10.17 -14.47
C SER A 57 9.64 -10.54 -14.53
N GLY A 58 9.04 -10.90 -13.39
CA GLY A 58 7.63 -11.28 -13.32
C GLY A 58 6.70 -10.15 -13.78
N MET A 59 5.59 -10.54 -14.42
CA MET A 59 4.59 -9.62 -14.98
C MET A 59 3.19 -10.21 -14.81
N TRP A 60 2.26 -9.40 -14.30
CA TRP A 60 0.90 -9.82 -13.99
C TRP A 60 -0.13 -8.96 -14.71
N ILE A 61 -1.30 -9.55 -14.95
CA ILE A 61 -2.50 -8.76 -15.22
C ILE A 61 -3.12 -8.42 -13.86
N VAL A 62 -3.05 -7.15 -13.46
CA VAL A 62 -3.40 -6.72 -12.09
C VAL A 62 -4.71 -5.92 -12.08
N PRO A 63 -5.78 -6.42 -11.43
CA PRO A 63 -6.98 -5.63 -11.13
C PRO A 63 -6.68 -4.63 -10.01
N ILE A 64 -6.42 -3.39 -10.38
CA ILE A 64 -6.19 -2.30 -9.45
C ILE A 64 -7.53 -1.70 -9.05
N THR A 65 -7.76 -1.58 -7.75
CA THR A 65 -8.85 -0.79 -7.18
C THR A 65 -8.29 0.52 -6.66
N SER A 66 -9.02 1.62 -6.82
CA SER A 66 -8.62 2.94 -6.32
C SER A 66 -9.81 3.68 -5.72
N GLY A 67 -9.61 4.25 -4.54
CA GLY A 67 -10.60 5.07 -3.85
C GLY A 67 -10.02 6.45 -3.54
N CYS A 68 -10.84 7.49 -3.61
CA CYS A 68 -10.42 8.85 -3.35
C CYS A 68 -11.44 9.61 -2.51
N GLY A 69 -10.98 10.44 -1.58
CA GLY A 69 -11.82 11.40 -0.84
C GLY A 69 -12.77 10.73 0.15
N ALA A 70 -13.78 10.03 -0.38
CA ALA A 70 -14.66 9.10 0.30
C ALA A 70 -14.70 7.80 -0.53
N TYR A 71 -14.65 6.64 0.11
CA TYR A 71 -14.64 5.33 -0.55
C TYR A 71 -15.85 5.03 -1.44
N ASP A 72 -16.82 5.96 -1.49
CA ASP A 72 -18.08 5.92 -2.23
C ASP A 72 -17.87 5.77 -3.74
N THR A 73 -16.81 6.36 -4.30
CA THR A 73 -16.46 6.20 -5.72
C THR A 73 -15.20 5.38 -5.90
N GLN A 74 -15.36 4.06 -5.96
CA GLN A 74 -14.29 3.14 -6.30
C GLN A 74 -14.09 3.05 -7.82
N LYS A 75 -12.86 3.21 -8.27
CA LYS A 75 -12.45 2.98 -9.66
C LYS A 75 -11.71 1.66 -9.76
N LYS A 76 -12.06 0.87 -10.79
CA LYS A 76 -11.36 -0.36 -11.16
C LYS A 76 -10.54 -0.09 -12.42
N PHE A 77 -9.31 -0.57 -12.44
CA PHE A 77 -8.39 -0.43 -13.56
C PHE A 77 -7.67 -1.76 -13.77
N LEU A 78 -7.58 -2.23 -15.01
CA LEU A 78 -6.91 -3.50 -15.32
C LEU A 78 -5.54 -3.23 -15.94
N LEU A 79 -4.48 -3.33 -15.13
CA LEU A 79 -3.11 -3.13 -15.60
C LEU A 79 -2.60 -4.39 -16.30
N LYS A 80 -2.56 -4.33 -17.64
CA LYS A 80 -2.03 -5.44 -18.48
C LYS A 80 -0.58 -5.23 -18.90
N LEU A 81 -0.13 -3.98 -18.96
CA LEU A 81 1.22 -3.61 -19.38
C LEU A 81 2.12 -3.36 -18.17
N LYS A 82 3.44 -3.26 -18.41
CA LYS A 82 4.40 -2.92 -17.36
C LYS A 82 4.12 -1.54 -16.76
N ARG A 83 3.74 -0.57 -17.59
CA ARG A 83 3.41 0.79 -17.20
C ARG A 83 2.14 1.24 -17.91
N ASP A 84 1.29 1.98 -17.21
CA ASP A 84 0.11 2.62 -17.78
C ASP A 84 -0.25 3.91 -17.01
N LYS A 85 -1.27 4.62 -17.46
CA LYS A 85 -1.81 5.81 -16.80
C LYS A 85 -3.23 5.56 -16.35
N MET A 86 -3.49 5.88 -15.09
CA MET A 86 -4.82 5.82 -14.49
C MET A 86 -5.33 7.24 -14.25
N VAL A 87 -6.43 7.58 -14.92
CA VAL A 87 -7.05 8.92 -14.82
C VAL A 87 -7.78 9.06 -13.49
N ILE A 88 -7.23 9.91 -12.63
CA ILE A 88 -7.82 10.24 -11.33
C ILE A 88 -8.59 11.55 -11.48
N GLY A 89 -9.78 11.44 -12.09
CA GLY A 89 -10.64 12.60 -12.38
C GLY A 89 -11.00 13.48 -11.18
N SER A 90 -11.71 14.58 -11.45
CA SER A 90 -12.14 15.62 -10.49
C SER A 90 -12.88 15.12 -9.23
N GLN A 91 -13.36 13.87 -9.24
CA GLN A 91 -13.96 13.16 -8.11
C GLN A 91 -13.05 12.99 -6.88
N CYS A 92 -11.74 13.08 -7.04
CA CYS A 92 -10.79 12.96 -5.93
C CYS A 92 -10.52 14.30 -5.21
N GLY A 93 -11.24 15.35 -5.59
CA GLY A 93 -11.05 16.71 -5.11
C GLY A 93 -10.03 17.49 -5.94
N ASP A 94 -10.15 18.82 -5.93
CA ASP A 94 -9.27 19.71 -6.67
C ASP A 94 -7.94 19.89 -5.91
N ARG A 95 -6.85 19.31 -6.47
CA ARG A 95 -5.49 19.45 -5.94
C ARG A 95 -5.03 20.90 -5.84
N LYS A 96 -5.54 21.79 -6.70
CA LYS A 96 -5.11 23.21 -6.75
C LYS A 96 -5.84 24.08 -5.74
N LYS A 97 -6.97 23.62 -5.19
CA LYS A 97 -7.76 24.38 -4.19
C LYS A 97 -7.46 23.98 -2.75
N GLY A 98 -6.37 23.25 -2.50
CA GLY A 98 -6.03 22.76 -1.16
C GLY A 98 -7.06 21.77 -0.59
N GLY A 99 -7.85 21.13 -1.46
CA GLY A 99 -8.84 20.15 -1.05
C GLY A 99 -8.21 18.87 -0.49
N ASN A 100 -9.03 18.09 0.22
CA ASN A 100 -8.78 16.76 0.80
C ASN A 100 -8.36 15.68 -0.21
N PHE A 101 -7.52 15.99 -1.21
CA PHE A 101 -7.07 15.03 -2.20
C PHE A 101 -6.20 13.98 -1.53
N TRP A 102 -6.62 12.73 -1.68
CA TRP A 102 -5.85 11.53 -1.39
C TRP A 102 -6.41 10.41 -2.25
N THR A 103 -5.58 9.43 -2.55
CA THR A 103 -6.00 8.22 -3.28
C THR A 103 -5.34 6.99 -2.67
N LYS A 104 -6.14 5.96 -2.46
CA LYS A 104 -5.69 4.65 -1.97
C LYS A 104 -5.90 3.64 -3.09
N LEU A 105 -4.81 3.06 -3.58
CA LEU A 105 -4.85 1.87 -4.41
C LEU A 105 -4.94 0.62 -3.52
N ASN A 106 -5.44 -0.48 -4.09
CA ASN A 106 -5.73 -1.72 -3.37
C ASN A 106 -6.66 -1.48 -2.15
N ILE A 107 -7.85 -0.95 -2.41
CA ILE A 107 -8.84 -0.64 -1.38
C ILE A 107 -9.11 -1.90 -0.54
N ASN A 108 -9.06 -1.75 0.78
CA ASN A 108 -9.24 -2.81 1.77
C ASN A 108 -8.28 -4.01 1.62
N GLY A 109 -7.21 -3.88 0.83
CA GLY A 109 -6.24 -4.96 0.61
C GLY A 109 -6.83 -6.18 -0.10
N THR A 110 -7.86 -6.01 -0.95
CA THR A 110 -8.53 -7.14 -1.61
C THR A 110 -7.70 -7.80 -2.72
N GLY A 111 -6.71 -7.09 -3.26
CA GLY A 111 -5.80 -7.61 -4.28
C GLY A 111 -4.49 -8.12 -3.68
N PHE A 112 -3.94 -9.18 -4.27
CA PHE A 112 -2.67 -9.76 -3.85
C PHE A 112 -1.46 -9.02 -4.45
N TYR A 113 -1.32 -7.73 -4.12
CA TYR A 113 -0.22 -6.88 -4.56
C TYR A 113 0.04 -5.77 -3.55
N ARG A 114 1.26 -5.22 -3.60
CA ARG A 114 1.67 -4.08 -2.75
C ARG A 114 1.62 -2.78 -3.53
N VAL A 115 1.47 -1.67 -2.83
CA VAL A 115 1.49 -0.34 -3.46
C VAL A 115 2.62 0.50 -2.89
N LYS A 116 3.48 1.00 -3.76
CA LYS A 116 4.50 1.99 -3.46
C LYS A 116 4.08 3.35 -4.03
N TYR A 117 3.78 4.29 -3.14
CA TYR A 117 3.46 5.66 -3.50
C TYR A 117 4.74 6.51 -3.61
N ASP A 118 4.69 7.54 -4.46
CA ASP A 118 5.65 8.65 -4.37
C ASP A 118 5.39 9.54 -3.16
N ASP A 119 6.28 10.51 -2.93
CA ASP A 119 6.25 11.34 -1.74
C ASP A 119 4.98 12.19 -1.63
N GLU A 120 4.43 12.66 -2.75
CA GLU A 120 3.21 13.48 -2.76
C GLU A 120 1.99 12.64 -2.40
N LEU A 121 1.82 11.47 -3.04
CA LEU A 121 0.72 10.56 -2.74
C LEU A 121 0.83 9.98 -1.32
N ALA A 122 2.04 9.70 -0.85
CA ALA A 122 2.28 9.24 0.51
C ALA A 122 1.90 10.32 1.55
N ALA A 123 2.25 11.59 1.30
CA ALA A 123 1.84 12.70 2.17
C ALA A 123 0.32 12.92 2.17
N ALA A 124 -0.34 12.75 1.02
CA ALA A 124 -1.79 12.81 0.93
C ALA A 124 -2.48 11.69 1.73
N LEU A 125 -1.97 10.46 1.64
CA LEU A 125 -2.46 9.32 2.44
C LEU A 125 -2.20 9.51 3.94
N GLN A 126 -1.06 10.08 4.31
CA GLN A 126 -0.76 10.45 5.69
C GLN A 126 -1.81 11.43 6.24
N ASN A 127 -2.17 12.46 5.47
CA ASN A 127 -3.21 13.40 5.88
C ASN A 127 -4.58 12.72 5.99
N ALA A 128 -4.91 11.82 5.07
CA ALA A 128 -6.15 11.03 5.12
C ALA A 128 -6.22 10.16 6.39
N LEU A 129 -5.10 9.57 6.79
CA LEU A 129 -4.98 8.82 8.04
C LEU A 129 -5.25 9.71 9.26
N GLU A 130 -4.54 10.83 9.37
CA GLU A 130 -4.64 11.76 10.51
C GLU A 130 -6.04 12.37 10.64
N THR A 131 -6.72 12.57 9.50
CA THR A 131 -8.10 13.05 9.44
C THR A 131 -9.15 11.93 9.50
N LYS A 132 -8.73 10.70 9.87
CA LYS A 132 -9.59 9.52 10.09
C LYS A 132 -10.46 9.13 8.88
N LYS A 133 -9.93 9.34 7.66
CA LYS A 133 -10.65 9.03 6.41
C LYS A 133 -10.38 7.62 5.87
N LEU A 134 -9.34 6.93 6.34
CA LEU A 134 -9.00 5.58 5.89
C LEU A 134 -9.85 4.51 6.59
N SER A 135 -10.24 3.48 5.84
CA SER A 135 -10.90 2.30 6.39
C SER A 135 -9.96 1.51 7.31
N LEU A 136 -10.53 0.65 8.16
CA LEU A 136 -9.77 -0.25 9.03
C LEU A 136 -8.72 -1.07 8.25
N MET A 137 -9.14 -1.68 7.15
CA MET A 137 -8.27 -2.54 6.34
C MET A 137 -7.21 -1.73 5.60
N ASP A 138 -7.53 -0.52 5.15
CA ASP A 138 -6.53 0.33 4.47
C ASP A 138 -5.51 0.92 5.44
N LYS A 139 -5.88 1.17 6.69
CA LYS A 139 -4.91 1.51 7.74
C LYS A 139 -3.86 0.40 7.90
N ILE A 140 -4.32 -0.83 8.13
CA ILE A 140 -3.45 -2.01 8.26
C ILE A 140 -2.61 -2.20 7.00
N GLY A 141 -3.24 -2.20 5.82
CA GLY A 141 -2.56 -2.42 4.55
C GLY A 141 -1.50 -1.36 4.22
N THR A 142 -1.72 -0.10 4.61
CA THR A 142 -0.73 0.98 4.40
C THR A 142 0.52 0.76 5.26
N VAL A 143 0.35 0.30 6.50
CA VAL A 143 1.47 -0.05 7.39
C VAL A 143 2.21 -1.30 6.88
N ASP A 144 1.46 -2.34 6.49
CA ASP A 144 2.04 -3.59 5.97
C ASP A 144 2.87 -3.35 4.69
N ASP A 145 2.31 -2.59 3.74
CA ASP A 145 3.01 -2.25 2.51
C ASP A 145 4.27 -1.44 2.78
N LEU A 146 4.19 -0.37 3.56
CA LEU A 146 5.36 0.46 3.82
C LEU A 146 6.43 -0.30 4.60
N TYR A 147 6.05 -1.15 5.56
CA TYR A 147 6.98 -2.00 6.28
C TYR A 147 7.69 -2.98 5.35
N ALA A 148 6.95 -3.72 4.51
CA ALA A 148 7.54 -4.65 3.57
C ALA A 148 8.46 -3.95 2.55
N LEU A 149 8.06 -2.76 2.07
CA LEU A 149 8.89 -1.94 1.18
C LEU A 149 10.16 -1.44 1.88
N SER A 150 10.11 -1.12 3.18
CA SER A 150 11.28 -0.73 3.96
C SER A 150 12.25 -1.90 4.15
N ILE A 151 11.76 -3.10 4.48
CA ILE A 151 12.59 -4.30 4.58
C ILE A 151 13.24 -4.64 3.22
N ALA A 152 12.48 -4.50 2.13
CA ALA A 152 12.98 -4.68 0.77
C ALA A 152 13.90 -3.54 0.26
N ARG A 153 14.21 -2.54 1.10
CA ARG A 153 15.04 -1.36 0.75
C ARG A 153 14.47 -0.53 -0.40
N GLN A 154 13.17 -0.64 -0.65
CA GLN A 154 12.44 0.14 -1.64
C GLN A 154 11.83 1.43 -1.07
N GLN A 155 11.72 1.51 0.26
CA GLN A 155 11.35 2.71 1.03
C GLN A 155 12.27 2.84 2.25
N THR A 156 12.29 4.01 2.89
CA THR A 156 13.18 4.25 4.04
C THR A 156 12.53 3.83 5.36
N PHE A 157 13.32 3.54 6.39
CA PHE A 157 12.79 3.42 7.75
C PHE A 157 12.25 4.76 8.28
N ALA A 158 12.80 5.89 7.84
CA ALA A 158 12.32 7.21 8.23
C ALA A 158 10.88 7.47 7.74
N SER A 159 10.56 7.11 6.49
CA SER A 159 9.18 7.18 5.98
C SER A 159 8.24 6.26 6.74
N LEU A 160 8.69 5.05 7.12
CA LEU A 160 7.91 4.13 7.94
C LEU A 160 7.63 4.72 9.33
N LEU A 161 8.65 5.24 10.01
CA LEU A 161 8.50 5.88 11.33
C LEU A 161 7.55 7.09 11.26
N ARG A 162 7.63 7.88 10.19
CA ARG A 162 6.71 9.00 9.95
C ARG A 162 5.26 8.53 9.80
N LEU A 163 5.03 7.46 9.03
CA LEU A 163 3.70 6.85 8.91
C LEU A 163 3.18 6.37 10.26
N LEU A 164 3.98 5.57 10.97
CA LEU A 164 3.62 5.03 12.28
C LEU A 164 3.31 6.15 13.29
N TYR A 165 4.03 7.27 13.24
CA TYR A 165 3.74 8.43 14.08
C TYR A 165 2.36 9.06 13.78
N GLY A 166 1.85 8.95 12.55
CA GLY A 166 0.49 9.35 12.20
C GLY A 166 -0.61 8.54 12.88
N TYR A 167 -0.29 7.33 13.33
CA TYR A 167 -1.22 6.46 14.05
C TYR A 167 -1.29 6.73 15.56
N ARG A 168 -0.60 7.76 16.06
CA ARG A 168 -0.75 8.17 17.46
C ARG A 168 -2.24 8.44 17.79
N GLY A 169 -2.72 7.86 18.88
CA GLY A 169 -4.14 7.93 19.26
C GLY A 169 -5.08 7.05 18.43
N GLU A 170 -4.54 6.10 17.66
CA GLU A 170 -5.33 4.98 17.17
C GLU A 170 -5.88 4.17 18.35
N ALA A 171 -7.15 3.78 18.27
CA ALA A 171 -7.84 3.05 19.32
C ALA A 171 -8.31 1.67 18.84
N ASP A 172 -8.35 1.43 17.53
CA ASP A 172 -8.73 0.13 17.00
C ASP A 172 -7.67 -0.93 17.31
N TYR A 173 -8.08 -1.99 18.00
CA TYR A 173 -7.21 -3.08 18.42
C TYR A 173 -6.49 -3.78 17.26
N SER A 174 -7.18 -3.98 16.13
CA SER A 174 -6.59 -4.67 14.97
C SER A 174 -5.47 -3.84 14.36
N VAL A 175 -5.65 -2.53 14.28
CA VAL A 175 -4.61 -1.60 13.80
C VAL A 175 -3.45 -1.56 14.79
N LEU A 176 -3.74 -1.39 16.09
CA LEU A 176 -2.71 -1.32 17.15
C LEU A 176 -1.88 -2.59 17.23
N SER A 177 -2.50 -3.77 17.14
CA SER A 177 -1.81 -5.06 17.14
C SER A 177 -0.83 -5.19 15.96
N HIS A 178 -1.25 -4.72 14.77
CA HIS A 178 -0.39 -4.71 13.60
C HIS A 178 0.76 -3.71 13.73
N ILE A 179 0.49 -2.49 14.21
CA ILE A 179 1.52 -1.48 14.52
C ILE A 179 2.52 -2.05 15.52
N ASN A 180 2.07 -2.67 16.61
CA ASN A 180 2.94 -3.26 17.63
C ASN A 180 3.85 -4.34 17.07
N THR A 181 3.36 -5.15 16.11
CA THR A 181 4.17 -6.14 15.41
C THR A 181 5.31 -5.47 14.63
N VAL A 182 4.98 -4.41 13.88
CA VAL A 182 5.96 -3.66 13.08
C VAL A 182 6.95 -2.92 13.97
N THR A 183 6.50 -2.22 15.02
CA THR A 183 7.39 -1.49 15.94
C THR A 183 8.33 -2.43 16.69
N THR A 184 7.85 -3.61 17.10
CA THR A 184 8.71 -4.64 17.70
C THR A 184 9.79 -5.12 16.73
N SER A 185 9.45 -5.29 15.45
CA SER A 185 10.44 -5.64 14.43
C SER A 185 11.48 -4.54 14.23
N ILE A 186 11.04 -3.28 14.14
CA ILE A 186 11.93 -2.12 14.05
C ILE A 186 12.88 -2.08 15.25
N ALA A 187 12.35 -2.23 16.48
CA ALA A 187 13.16 -2.21 17.69
C ALA A 187 14.27 -3.28 17.68
N LYS A 188 13.97 -4.49 17.18
CA LYS A 188 14.96 -5.57 17.03
C LYS A 188 16.05 -5.19 16.02
N VAL A 189 15.66 -4.76 14.82
CA VAL A 189 16.62 -4.36 13.77
C VAL A 189 17.48 -3.18 14.24
N SER A 190 16.88 -2.19 14.90
CA SER A 190 17.59 -1.01 15.40
C SER A 190 18.55 -1.31 16.55
N ALA A 191 18.25 -2.29 17.41
CA ALA A 191 19.15 -2.74 18.46
C ALA A 191 20.45 -3.32 17.90
N ASP A 192 20.35 -4.07 16.80
CA ASP A 192 21.50 -4.68 16.14
C ASP A 192 22.26 -3.68 15.24
N ALA A 193 21.52 -2.91 14.43
CA ALA A 193 22.12 -2.04 13.41
C ALA A 193 22.65 -0.71 13.98
N THR A 194 22.01 -0.16 15.01
CA THR A 194 22.36 1.15 15.59
C THR A 194 22.19 1.15 17.12
N PRO A 195 23.01 0.40 17.88
CA PRO A 195 22.84 0.24 19.33
C PRO A 195 22.79 1.57 20.10
N ALA A 196 23.56 2.56 19.67
CA ALA A 196 23.61 3.89 20.29
C ALA A 196 22.26 4.64 20.23
N LEU A 197 21.42 4.36 19.23
CA LEU A 197 20.11 5.00 19.03
C LEU A 197 18.95 4.11 19.49
N ALA A 198 19.20 2.88 19.90
CA ALA A 198 18.15 1.91 20.22
C ALA A 198 17.24 2.39 21.36
N GLY A 199 17.79 3.11 22.35
CA GLY A 199 17.03 3.74 23.43
C GLY A 199 16.06 4.81 22.93
N ASP A 200 16.54 5.73 22.09
CA ASP A 200 15.73 6.83 21.53
C ASP A 200 14.63 6.31 20.61
N ILE A 201 14.96 5.31 19.77
CA ILE A 201 14.00 4.64 18.90
C ILE A 201 12.93 3.96 19.76
N LYS A 202 13.32 3.22 20.79
CA LYS A 202 12.35 2.57 21.70
C LYS A 202 11.42 3.60 22.36
N GLN A 203 11.93 4.74 22.80
CA GLN A 203 11.10 5.82 23.37
C GLN A 203 10.11 6.39 22.34
N LEU A 204 10.53 6.59 21.10
CA LEU A 204 9.64 6.99 20.01
C LEU A 204 8.53 5.96 19.77
N LEU A 205 8.88 4.68 19.69
CA LEU A 205 7.92 3.59 19.45
C LEU A 205 6.91 3.47 20.60
N ILE A 206 7.33 3.66 21.85
CA ILE A 206 6.42 3.72 23.01
C ILE A 206 5.43 4.87 22.84
N LYS A 207 5.89 6.07 22.48
CA LYS A 207 5.00 7.23 22.27
C LYS A 207 3.98 7.03 21.15
N ILE A 208 4.29 6.20 20.15
CA ILE A 208 3.36 5.85 19.07
C ILE A 208 2.22 4.95 19.60
N LEU A 209 2.54 4.01 20.49
CA LEU A 209 1.60 3.02 21.02
C LEU A 209 0.78 3.52 22.21
N LEU A 210 1.26 4.53 22.93
CA LEU A 210 0.51 5.12 24.03
C LEU A 210 -0.63 5.98 23.49
N SER A 211 -1.77 5.93 24.18
CA SER A 211 -2.83 6.92 24.00
C SER A 211 -2.24 8.32 24.25
N PRO A 212 -2.66 9.37 23.50
CA PRO A 212 -2.55 10.72 23.99
C PRO A 212 -3.14 10.73 25.41
N ALA A 213 -2.35 11.14 26.39
CA ALA A 213 -2.87 11.34 27.73
C ALA A 213 -4.05 12.33 27.64
N GLU A 214 -5.16 12.00 28.32
CA GLU A 214 -6.31 12.88 28.50
C GLU A 214 -5.91 14.21 29.16
#